data_AF-A0A258K251-F1
#
_entry.id   AF-A0A258K251-F1
#
_cell.length_a   1.000
_cell.length_b   1.000
_cell.length_c   1.000
_cell.angle_alpha   90.00
_cell.angle_beta   90.00
_cell.angle_gamma   90.00
#
_symmetry.space_group_name_H-M   'P 1'
#
loop_
_entity.id
_entity.type
_entity.pdbx_description
1 polymer ?
#
loop_
_entity_poly.entity_id
_entity_poly.type
_entity_poly.pdbx_seq_one_letter_code
_entity_poly.pdbx_strand_id
1 'polypeptide(L)'
;MYTFKVNNKKYESADSKINGSQILKIAGLQPETDYELLIKVNEKGFEPVELTEVIDLESPGIEGFTASPYEHIIIYVDDEPIEVEECIMTPTEILIAAGKKPEGYYLKQIVGHNEIGYKNDREHKIAIKNGLRFTTCKLEPATVS
;
A
#
# COMPACT_ATOMS: atom_id res chain seq x y z
N MET A 1 -32.26 -1.56 -10.97
CA MET A 1 -31.41 -2.20 -9.95
C MET A 1 -30.48 -3.14 -10.68
N TYR A 2 -29.19 -2.85 -10.63
CA TYR A 2 -28.14 -3.61 -11.29
C TYR A 2 -27.40 -4.42 -10.24
N THR A 3 -27.26 -5.71 -10.46
CA THR A 3 -26.62 -6.62 -9.50
C THR A 3 -25.17 -6.87 -9.89
N PHE A 4 -24.28 -6.83 -8.92
CA PHE A 4 -22.87 -7.19 -9.10
C PHE A 4 -22.36 -7.99 -7.90
N LYS A 5 -21.13 -8.48 -7.97
CA LYS A 5 -20.50 -9.24 -6.87
C LYS A 5 -19.21 -8.56 -6.44
N VAL A 6 -18.95 -8.51 -5.14
CA VAL A 6 -17.63 -8.19 -4.57
C VAL A 6 -17.28 -9.31 -3.59
N ASN A 7 -16.12 -9.93 -3.73
CA ASN A 7 -15.68 -11.06 -2.88
C ASN A 7 -16.74 -12.18 -2.78
N ASN A 8 -17.32 -12.55 -3.92
CA ASN A 8 -18.42 -13.54 -4.05
C ASN A 8 -19.74 -13.16 -3.37
N LYS A 9 -19.86 -12.02 -2.71
CA LYS A 9 -21.11 -11.51 -2.14
C LYS A 9 -21.83 -10.61 -3.15
N LYS A 10 -23.14 -10.75 -3.27
CA LYS A 10 -23.97 -9.96 -4.18
C LYS A 10 -24.34 -8.60 -3.58
N TYR A 11 -24.32 -7.59 -4.42
CA TYR A 11 -24.69 -6.21 -4.12
C TYR A 11 -25.53 -5.63 -5.25
N GLU A 12 -26.16 -4.49 -4.98
CA GLU A 12 -27.05 -3.82 -5.92
C GLU A 12 -26.72 -2.34 -6.02
N SER A 13 -26.83 -1.80 -7.23
CA SER A 13 -26.71 -0.37 -7.54
C SER A 13 -27.96 0.13 -8.24
N ALA A 14 -28.32 1.39 -8.02
CA ALA A 14 -29.38 2.07 -8.79
C ALA A 14 -28.92 2.36 -10.23
N ASP A 15 -27.65 2.72 -10.40
CA ASP A 15 -27.02 3.07 -11.67
C ASP A 15 -26.19 1.91 -12.23
N SER A 16 -26.21 1.70 -13.55
CA SER A 16 -25.35 0.70 -14.21
C SER A 16 -23.90 1.15 -14.32
N LYS A 17 -23.65 2.47 -14.31
CA LYS A 17 -22.31 3.05 -14.40
C LYS A 17 -21.88 3.55 -13.04
N ILE A 18 -20.97 2.82 -12.41
CA ILE A 18 -20.43 3.15 -11.09
C ILE A 18 -18.90 3.09 -11.10
N ASN A 19 -18.26 3.87 -10.25
CA ASN A 19 -16.80 3.86 -10.13
C ASN A 19 -16.27 2.94 -9.03
N GLY A 20 -14.96 2.70 -9.02
CA GLY A 20 -14.30 1.86 -8.01
C GLY A 20 -14.62 2.25 -6.57
N SER A 21 -14.63 3.56 -6.26
CA SER A 21 -15.00 4.06 -4.92
C SER A 21 -16.45 3.70 -4.56
N GLN A 22 -17.40 3.83 -5.50
CA GLN A 22 -18.80 3.43 -5.26
C GLN A 22 -18.94 1.92 -5.05
N ILE A 23 -18.21 1.11 -5.80
CA ILE A 23 -18.20 -0.36 -5.64
C ILE A 23 -17.76 -0.74 -4.22
N LEU A 24 -16.65 -0.17 -3.73
CA LEU A 24 -16.12 -0.41 -2.39
C LEU A 24 -17.08 0.09 -1.29
N LYS A 25 -17.65 1.29 -1.45
CA LYS A 25 -18.66 1.85 -0.52
C LYS A 25 -19.89 0.96 -0.39
N ILE A 26 -20.47 0.52 -1.51
CA ILE A 26 -21.64 -0.36 -1.51
C ILE A 26 -21.31 -1.70 -0.83
N ALA A 27 -20.08 -2.20 -1.00
CA ALA A 27 -19.60 -3.40 -0.33
C ALA A 27 -19.29 -3.22 1.17
N GLY A 28 -19.30 -1.98 1.69
CA GLY A 28 -18.94 -1.65 3.06
C GLY A 28 -17.43 -1.67 3.34
N LEU A 29 -16.61 -1.53 2.30
CA LEU A 29 -15.15 -1.50 2.38
C LEU A 29 -14.68 -0.05 2.38
N GLN A 30 -14.45 0.49 3.58
CA GLN A 30 -14.09 1.89 3.78
C GLN A 30 -12.97 2.04 4.84
N PRO A 31 -12.09 3.05 4.71
CA PRO A 31 -12.02 4.00 3.60
C PRO A 31 -11.59 3.30 2.30
N GLU A 32 -12.06 3.80 1.16
CA GLU A 32 -11.87 3.11 -0.12
C GLU A 32 -10.40 3.05 -0.56
N THR A 33 -9.59 3.98 -0.05
CA THR A 33 -8.14 4.07 -0.27
C THR A 33 -7.36 2.91 0.29
N ASP A 34 -7.94 2.14 1.21
CA ASP A 34 -7.24 1.05 1.90
C ASP A 34 -7.41 -0.29 1.16
N TYR A 35 -8.05 -0.31 -0.02
CA TYR A 35 -8.38 -1.53 -0.74
C TYR A 35 -7.92 -1.48 -2.20
N GLU A 36 -7.23 -2.55 -2.61
CA GLU A 36 -7.07 -2.87 -4.03
C GLU A 36 -8.39 -3.46 -4.56
N LEU A 37 -8.89 -2.92 -5.67
CA LEU A 37 -10.07 -3.42 -6.37
C LEU A 37 -9.67 -4.01 -7.72
N LEU A 38 -10.04 -5.27 -7.95
CA LEU A 38 -9.84 -5.97 -9.21
C LEU A 38 -11.18 -6.33 -9.83
N ILE A 39 -11.34 -6.11 -11.13
CA ILE A 39 -12.47 -6.63 -11.92
C ILE A 39 -12.09 -7.96 -12.54
N LYS A 40 -12.98 -8.94 -12.45
CA LYS A 40 -12.85 -10.22 -13.14
C LYS A 40 -13.63 -10.19 -14.45
N VAL A 41 -12.91 -10.25 -15.55
CA VAL A 41 -13.48 -10.30 -16.91
C VAL A 41 -13.22 -11.68 -17.51
N ASN A 42 -14.25 -12.30 -18.09
CA ASN A 42 -14.18 -13.59 -18.80
C ASN A 42 -12.90 -13.71 -19.63
N GLU A 43 -12.26 -14.89 -19.63
CA GLU A 43 -11.09 -15.26 -20.45
C GLU A 43 -9.83 -14.37 -20.34
N LYS A 44 -9.94 -13.16 -19.77
CA LYS A 44 -8.87 -12.17 -19.60
C LYS A 44 -8.27 -12.15 -18.20
N GLY A 45 -8.99 -12.66 -17.20
CA GLY A 45 -8.52 -12.75 -15.82
C GLY A 45 -8.92 -11.54 -14.99
N PHE A 46 -8.02 -11.08 -14.12
CA PHE A 46 -8.24 -9.95 -13.23
C PHE A 46 -7.52 -8.71 -13.76
N GLU A 47 -8.22 -7.58 -13.80
CA GLU A 47 -7.69 -6.26 -14.16
C GLU A 47 -7.89 -5.31 -12.97
N PRO A 48 -6.91 -4.44 -12.64
CA PRO A 48 -7.09 -3.45 -11.58
C PRO A 48 -8.12 -2.39 -11.99
N VAL A 49 -8.87 -1.88 -11.00
CA VAL A 49 -9.87 -0.81 -11.17
C VAL A 49 -9.49 0.37 -10.28
N GLU A 50 -9.26 1.53 -10.89
CA GLU A 50 -8.99 2.74 -10.13
C GLU A 50 -10.24 3.26 -9.40
N LEU A 51 -10.06 3.97 -8.29
CA LEU A 51 -11.18 4.51 -7.50
C LEU A 51 -12.09 5.45 -8.30
N THR A 52 -11.54 6.14 -9.31
CA THR A 52 -12.27 7.08 -10.17
C THR A 52 -12.70 6.48 -11.51
N GLU A 53 -12.25 5.26 -11.83
CA GLU A 53 -12.59 4.58 -13.08
C GLU A 53 -14.06 4.18 -13.08
N VAL A 54 -14.79 4.53 -14.14
CA VAL A 54 -16.21 4.24 -14.29
C VAL A 54 -16.39 2.92 -15.03
N ILE A 55 -17.04 1.97 -14.36
CA ILE A 55 -17.37 0.65 -14.90
C ILE A 55 -18.86 0.60 -15.22
N ASP A 56 -19.19 0.11 -16.41
CA ASP A 56 -20.56 -0.23 -16.78
C ASP A 56 -20.83 -1.70 -16.42
N LEU A 57 -21.65 -1.92 -15.39
CA LEU A 57 -22.02 -3.23 -14.84
C LEU A 57 -22.74 -4.14 -15.84
N GLU A 58 -23.28 -3.57 -16.92
CA GLU A 58 -23.92 -4.33 -18.01
C GLU A 58 -22.93 -4.76 -19.09
N SER A 59 -21.65 -4.35 -18.97
CA SER A 59 -20.62 -4.75 -19.94
C SER A 59 -20.51 -6.27 -20.00
N PRO A 60 -20.56 -6.85 -21.21
CA PRO A 60 -20.49 -8.29 -21.36
C PRO A 60 -19.16 -8.82 -20.84
N GLY A 61 -19.24 -9.88 -20.05
CA GLY A 61 -18.06 -10.60 -19.54
C GLY A 61 -17.59 -10.17 -18.15
N ILE A 62 -18.24 -9.22 -17.48
CA ILE A 62 -17.99 -8.96 -16.06
C ILE A 62 -18.54 -10.12 -15.22
N GLU A 63 -17.66 -10.84 -14.54
CA GLU A 63 -18.05 -11.90 -13.60
C GLU A 63 -18.27 -11.36 -12.17
N GLY A 64 -17.58 -10.28 -11.82
CA GLY A 64 -17.62 -9.63 -10.52
C GLY A 64 -16.31 -8.93 -10.18
N PHE A 65 -16.19 -8.50 -8.93
CA PHE A 65 -15.03 -7.82 -8.38
C PHE A 65 -14.44 -8.60 -7.21
N THR A 66 -13.13 -8.47 -7.04
CA THR A 66 -12.40 -8.88 -5.85
C THR A 66 -11.82 -7.63 -5.22
N ALA A 67 -11.97 -7.50 -3.90
CA ALA A 67 -11.38 -6.43 -3.14
C ALA A 67 -10.59 -7.01 -1.97
N SER A 68 -9.35 -6.59 -1.82
CA SER A 68 -8.49 -6.93 -0.69
C SER A 68 -7.93 -5.65 -0.10
N PRO A 69 -7.74 -5.57 1.22
CA PRO A 69 -6.94 -4.49 1.77
C PRO A 69 -5.61 -4.42 1.05
N TYR A 70 -5.09 -3.23 0.79
CA TYR A 70 -3.67 -3.09 0.46
C TYR A 70 -2.87 -3.81 1.55
N GLU A 71 -1.78 -4.50 1.20
CA GLU A 71 -0.96 -5.14 2.21
C GLU A 71 -0.37 -4.05 3.11
N HIS A 72 -0.98 -3.84 4.28
CA HIS A 72 -0.41 -3.03 5.34
C HIS A 72 0.81 -3.78 5.87
N ILE A 73 1.99 -3.30 5.52
CA ILE A 73 3.24 -3.86 5.98
C ILE A 73 3.64 -3.15 7.27
N ILE A 74 3.63 -3.87 8.38
CA ILE A 74 4.11 -3.37 9.66
C ILE A 74 5.63 -3.56 9.69
N ILE A 75 6.37 -2.45 9.70
CA ILE A 75 7.80 -2.43 9.99
C ILE A 75 8.04 -1.74 11.35
N TYR A 76 9.21 -1.89 11.92
CA TYR A 76 9.56 -1.27 13.21
C TYR A 76 10.72 -0.31 13.03
N VAL A 77 10.56 0.93 13.51
CA VAL A 77 11.63 1.93 13.52
C VAL A 77 11.82 2.39 14.96
N ASP A 78 13.02 2.25 15.51
CA ASP A 78 13.31 2.54 16.93
C ASP A 78 12.39 1.75 17.90
N ASP A 79 12.10 0.47 17.56
CA ASP A 79 11.16 -0.41 18.25
C ASP A 79 9.67 0.03 18.23
N GLU A 80 9.34 1.12 17.55
CA GLU A 80 7.97 1.56 17.33
C GLU A 80 7.42 0.98 16.00
N PRO A 81 6.23 0.34 16.01
CA PRO A 81 5.62 -0.15 14.78
C PRO A 81 5.10 1.02 13.94
N ILE A 82 5.43 1.01 12.65
CA ILE A 82 4.84 1.89 11.65
C ILE A 82 4.24 1.05 10.53
N GLU A 83 3.15 1.56 9.96
CA GLU A 83 2.44 0.94 8.87
C GLU A 83 2.85 1.60 7.56
N VAL A 84 3.19 0.78 6.56
CA VAL A 84 3.55 1.26 5.22
C VAL A 84 2.83 0.42 4.17
N GLU A 85 2.54 1.04 3.03
CA GLU A 85 1.75 0.44 1.94
C GLU A 85 2.64 0.01 0.75
N GLU A 86 3.91 0.44 0.74
CA GLU A 86 4.83 0.17 -0.37
C GLU A 86 5.75 -1.03 -0.08
N CYS A 87 5.77 -1.98 -1.01
CA CYS A 87 6.65 -3.16 -0.95
C CYS A 87 8.12 -2.84 -1.24
N ILE A 88 8.45 -1.63 -1.69
CA ILE A 88 9.82 -1.16 -1.94
C ILE A 88 9.92 0.26 -1.43
N MET A 89 10.83 0.51 -0.49
CA MET A 89 11.08 1.86 0.02
C MET A 89 12.58 2.12 0.12
N THR A 90 12.95 3.39 0.06
CA THR A 90 14.29 3.90 0.36
C THR A 90 14.44 4.19 1.85
N PRO A 91 15.69 4.21 2.37
CA PRO A 91 15.99 4.73 3.70
C PRO A 91 15.37 6.10 3.99
N THR A 92 15.33 6.99 2.99
CA THR A 92 14.72 8.32 3.10
C THR A 92 13.21 8.23 3.30
N GLU A 93 12.51 7.43 2.48
CA GLU A 93 11.06 7.22 2.60
C GLU A 93 10.68 6.60 3.95
N ILE A 94 11.44 5.60 4.43
CA ILE A 94 11.20 4.98 5.75
C ILE A 94 11.38 5.99 6.89
N LEU A 95 12.39 6.87 6.81
CA LEU A 95 12.58 7.93 7.80
C LEU A 95 11.39 8.91 7.81
N ILE A 96 10.91 9.30 6.63
CA ILE A 96 9.74 10.19 6.49
C ILE A 96 8.49 9.51 7.07
N ALA A 97 8.25 8.24 6.73
CA ALA A 97 7.14 7.44 7.27
C ALA A 97 7.21 7.32 8.80
N ALA A 98 8.41 7.23 9.38
CA ALA A 98 8.64 7.25 10.82
C ALA A 98 8.59 8.64 11.47
N GLY A 99 8.21 9.69 10.73
CA GLY A 99 8.17 11.08 11.22
C GLY A 99 9.54 11.69 11.52
N LYS A 100 10.62 11.14 10.96
CA LYS A 100 12.00 11.62 11.15
C LYS A 100 12.44 12.46 9.97
N LYS A 101 13.26 13.48 10.25
CA LYS A 101 13.83 14.37 9.24
C LYS A 101 15.09 13.75 8.61
N PRO A 102 15.12 13.47 7.29
CA PRO A 102 16.28 12.88 6.63
C PRO A 102 17.58 13.67 6.80
N GLU A 103 17.52 14.99 7.00
CA GLU A 103 18.70 15.84 7.18
C GLU A 103 19.42 15.60 8.51
N GLY A 104 18.70 15.12 9.53
CA GLY A 104 19.24 14.87 10.87
C GLY A 104 19.54 13.42 11.18
N TYR A 105 19.04 12.49 10.35
CA TYR A 105 19.09 11.06 10.63
C TYR A 105 19.47 10.24 9.38
N TYR A 106 20.11 9.10 9.62
CA TYR A 106 20.23 8.01 8.67
C TYR A 106 19.65 6.73 9.26
N LEU A 107 19.31 5.79 8.38
CA LEU A 107 18.67 4.53 8.75
C LEU A 107 19.71 3.39 8.82
N LYS A 108 19.51 2.49 9.76
CA LYS A 108 20.11 1.15 9.77
C LYS A 108 19.01 0.10 9.76
N GLN A 109 19.19 -0.98 9.01
CA GLN A 109 18.33 -2.17 9.10
C GLN A 109 18.99 -3.22 9.99
N ILE A 110 18.20 -3.83 10.86
CA ILE A 110 18.62 -4.95 11.72
C ILE A 110 18.26 -6.26 10.99
N VAL A 111 19.25 -7.09 10.69
CA VAL A 111 19.09 -8.38 10.01
C VAL A 111 19.72 -9.47 10.87
N GLY A 112 18.88 -10.12 11.69
CA GLY A 112 19.36 -11.10 12.69
C GLY A 112 20.24 -10.43 13.74
N HIS A 113 21.51 -10.83 13.80
CA HIS A 113 22.53 -10.22 14.68
C HIS A 113 23.38 -9.14 13.98
N ASN A 114 23.09 -8.82 12.72
CA ASN A 114 23.86 -7.88 11.92
C ASN A 114 23.09 -6.58 11.67
N GLU A 115 23.82 -5.52 11.32
CA GLU A 115 23.26 -4.23 10.91
C GLU A 115 23.73 -3.87 9.50
N ILE A 116 22.80 -3.36 8.68
CA ILE A 116 23.10 -2.73 7.38
C ILE A 116 22.86 -1.23 7.55
N GLY A 117 23.92 -0.41 7.40
CA GLY A 117 23.82 1.04 7.52
C GLY A 117 23.68 1.75 6.17
N TYR A 118 22.69 2.63 6.04
CA TYR A 118 22.38 3.35 4.80
C TYR A 118 22.84 4.81 4.80
N LYS A 119 23.84 5.16 5.65
CA LYS A 119 24.32 6.55 5.78
C LYS A 119 24.73 7.18 4.44
N ASN A 120 25.40 6.40 3.59
CA ASN A 120 25.94 6.84 2.30
C ASN A 120 25.16 6.29 1.09
N ASP A 121 24.10 5.53 1.32
CA ASP A 121 23.29 4.90 0.26
C ASP A 121 21.80 5.07 0.60
N ARG A 122 21.36 6.33 0.59
CA ARG A 122 20.05 6.75 1.12
C ARG A 122 18.88 6.45 0.19
N GLU A 123 19.18 6.17 -1.07
CA GLU A 123 18.22 5.85 -2.13
C GLU A 123 18.23 4.34 -2.45
N HIS A 124 18.88 3.54 -1.59
CA HIS A 124 18.90 2.10 -1.71
C HIS A 124 17.47 1.54 -1.70
N LYS A 125 17.11 0.74 -2.70
CA LYS A 125 15.78 0.13 -2.76
C LYS A 125 15.70 -1.08 -1.83
N ILE A 126 15.01 -0.93 -0.70
CA ILE A 126 14.81 -2.00 0.28
C ILE A 126 13.47 -2.67 -0.02
N ALA A 127 13.47 -3.98 -0.19
CA ALA A 127 12.23 -4.75 -0.27
C ALA A 127 11.58 -4.82 1.12
N ILE A 128 10.38 -4.25 1.25
CA ILE A 128 9.65 -4.12 2.51
C ILE A 128 8.79 -5.36 2.73
N LYS A 129 8.84 -5.88 3.96
CA LYS A 129 8.11 -7.05 4.42
C LYS A 129 7.71 -6.88 5.88
N ASN A 130 6.67 -7.58 6.30
CA ASN A 130 6.20 -7.54 7.68
C ASN A 130 7.31 -7.93 8.66
N GLY A 131 7.46 -7.14 9.72
CA GLY A 131 8.40 -7.38 10.81
C GLY A 131 9.84 -6.93 10.55
N LEU A 132 10.15 -6.27 9.42
CA LEU A 132 11.46 -5.66 9.25
C LEU A 132 11.72 -4.62 10.34
N ARG A 133 12.97 -4.57 10.84
CA ARG A 133 13.37 -3.71 11.95
C ARG A 133 14.45 -2.75 11.50
N PHE A 134 14.32 -1.51 11.91
CA PHE A 134 15.23 -0.43 11.62
C PHE A 134 15.50 0.41 12.88
N THR A 135 16.63 1.10 12.86
CA THR A 135 17.02 2.06 13.89
C THR A 135 17.48 3.34 13.24
N THR A 136 17.07 4.47 13.80
CA THR A 136 17.52 5.78 13.36
C THR A 136 18.79 6.18 14.10
N CYS A 137 19.71 6.77 13.36
CA CYS A 137 20.99 7.24 13.90
C CYS A 137 21.19 8.70 13.50
N LYS A 138 21.60 9.54 14.46
CA LYS A 138 21.86 10.96 14.19
C LYS A 138 23.02 11.13 13.21
N LEU A 139 22.87 12.05 12.27
CA LEU A 139 23.98 12.57 11.50
C LEU A 139 24.73 13.58 12.36
N GLU A 140 25.98 13.29 12.70
CA GLU A 140 26.82 14.28 13.34
C GLU A 140 27.03 15.46 12.38
N PRO A 141 26.95 16.71 12.86
CA PRO A 141 27.32 17.85 12.03
C PRO A 141 28.77 17.64 11.59
N ALA A 142 29.05 17.80 10.30
CA ALA A 142 30.41 17.78 9.81
C ALA A 142 31.21 18.82 10.59
N THR A 143 32.14 18.36 11.43
CA THR A 143 33.08 19.24 12.11
C THR A 143 33.92 19.90 11.03
N VAL A 144 33.56 21.14 10.65
CA VAL A 144 34.40 21.95 9.79
C VAL A 144 35.62 22.32 10.65
N SER A 145 36.73 21.62 10.40
CA SER A 145 38.04 21.97 10.97
C SER A 145 38.60 23.23 10.32
#